data_AF-A0A7W6AD57-F1
#
_entry.id   AF-A0A7W6AD57-F1
#
_cell.length_a   1.000
_cell.length_b   1.000
_cell.length_c   1.000
_cell.angle_alpha   90.00
_cell.angle_beta   90.00
_cell.angle_gamma   90.00
#
_symmetry.space_group_name_H-M   'P 1'
#
loop_
_entity.id
_entity.type
_entity.pdbx_description
1 polymer ?
#
loop_
_entity_poly.entity_id
_entity_poly.type
_entity_poly.pdbx_seq_one_letter_code
_entity_poly.pdbx_strand_id
1 'polypeptide(L)'
;MANLPSGAAADQAQSAAAAARAAADIARQNADYAQSIADGLGHGAAAMTHGAVDPTVFRLAIFVLAIFVGYYVVWSVTPALHTPLMSVTNAISSVIIVGALLAVGVPLLEAGTGWARAFGFIGIVLASVNIFGGFLVTQRMLSMYKKKA
;
A
#
# COMPACT_ATOMS: atom_id res chain seq x y z
N MET A 1 42.06 27.62 26.37
CA MET A 1 40.95 26.67 26.60
C MET A 1 39.65 27.48 26.58
N ALA A 2 38.96 27.53 25.44
CA ALA A 2 37.68 28.24 25.31
C ALA A 2 36.55 27.22 25.46
N ASN A 3 35.73 27.45 26.49
CA ASN A 3 34.63 26.61 26.94
C ASN A 3 33.42 26.79 25.99
N LEU A 4 33.00 25.73 25.29
CA LEU A 4 31.80 25.72 24.47
C LEU A 4 30.56 25.63 25.38
N PRO A 5 29.49 26.41 25.13
CA PRO A 5 28.37 26.55 26.05
C PRO A 5 27.47 25.31 25.97
N SER A 6 27.45 24.53 27.05
CA SER A 6 26.58 23.36 27.21
C SER A 6 25.08 23.69 27.23
N GLY A 7 24.69 24.97 27.39
CA GLY A 7 23.30 25.43 27.38
C GLY A 7 22.69 25.57 25.97
N ALA A 8 23.45 26.05 24.98
CA ALA A 8 22.93 26.30 23.64
C ALA A 8 22.54 25.00 22.89
N ALA A 9 23.27 23.91 23.15
CA ALA A 9 22.95 22.59 22.59
C ALA A 9 21.68 21.99 23.22
N ALA A 10 21.42 22.26 24.50
CA ALA A 10 20.22 21.80 25.20
C ALA A 10 18.97 22.55 24.74
N ASP A 11 19.08 23.87 24.55
CA ASP A 11 17.98 24.71 24.05
C ASP A 11 17.63 24.38 22.59
N GLN A 12 18.65 24.11 21.77
CA GLN A 12 18.44 23.70 20.38
C GLN A 12 17.78 22.30 20.30
N ALA A 13 18.17 21.36 21.18
CA ALA A 13 17.52 20.06 21.28
C ALA A 13 16.05 20.16 21.73
N GLN A 14 15.73 21.08 22.65
CA GLN A 14 14.35 21.33 23.08
C GLN A 14 13.49 21.96 21.99
N SER A 15 14.03 22.91 21.21
CA SER A 15 13.32 23.49 20.06
C SER A 15 13.04 22.46 18.95
N ALA A 16 13.98 21.55 18.70
CA ALA A 16 13.80 20.47 17.73
C ALA A 16 12.77 19.43 18.21
N ALA A 17 12.76 19.12 19.51
CA ALA A 17 11.75 18.24 20.11
C ALA A 17 10.35 18.87 20.08
N ALA A 18 10.22 20.18 20.26
CA ALA A 18 8.96 20.91 20.15
C ALA A 18 8.42 20.92 18.71
N ALA A 19 9.29 21.16 17.72
CA ALA A 19 8.92 21.09 16.31
C ALA A 19 8.50 19.67 15.89
N ALA A 20 9.18 18.63 16.40
CA ALA A 20 8.83 17.24 16.14
C ALA A 20 7.46 16.85 16.72
N ARG A 21 7.09 17.40 17.89
CA ARG A 21 5.76 17.20 18.49
C ARG A 21 4.66 17.87 17.68
N ALA A 22 4.86 19.13 17.28
CA ALA A 22 3.90 19.86 16.45
C ALA A 22 3.65 19.15 15.10
N ALA A 23 4.70 18.61 14.46
CA ALA A 23 4.56 17.83 13.24
C ALA A 23 3.83 16.50 13.46
N ALA A 24 4.05 15.83 14.60
CA ALA A 24 3.34 14.59 14.95
C ALA A 24 1.84 14.83 15.19
N ASP A 25 1.46 15.99 15.74
CA ASP A 25 0.07 16.33 16.01
C ASP A 25 -0.70 16.63 14.71
N ILE A 26 -0.08 17.35 13.76
CA ILE A 26 -0.65 17.57 12.42
C ILE A 26 -0.83 16.23 11.68
N ALA A 27 0.14 15.33 11.79
CA ALA A 27 0.06 14.01 11.17
C ALA A 27 -1.05 13.14 11.79
N ARG A 28 -1.25 13.20 13.12
CA ARG A 28 -2.37 12.55 13.80
C ARG A 28 -3.71 13.10 13.32
N GLN A 29 -3.83 14.42 13.24
CA GLN A 29 -5.07 15.05 12.78
C GLN A 29 -5.44 14.63 11.34
N ASN A 30 -4.44 14.50 10.46
CA ASN A 30 -4.64 14.02 9.09
C ASN A 30 -4.96 12.52 9.04
N ALA A 31 -4.38 11.71 9.93
CA ALA A 31 -4.67 10.29 10.04
C ALA A 31 -6.10 10.07 10.57
N ASP A 32 -6.50 10.78 11.62
CA ASP A 32 -7.86 10.74 12.17
C ASP A 32 -8.88 11.20 11.13
N TYR A 33 -8.54 12.21 10.33
CA TYR A 33 -9.36 12.66 9.21
C TYR A 33 -9.50 11.58 8.12
N ALA A 34 -8.41 10.96 7.71
CA ALA A 34 -8.43 9.86 6.74
C ALA A 34 -9.21 8.64 7.26
N GLN A 35 -9.10 8.35 8.55
CA GLN A 35 -9.82 7.26 9.21
C GLN A 35 -11.31 7.56 9.30
N SER A 36 -11.71 8.81 9.58
CA SER A 36 -13.11 9.23 9.54
C SER A 36 -13.75 9.15 8.15
N ILE A 37 -12.98 9.39 7.09
CA ILE A 37 -13.44 9.21 5.70
C ILE A 37 -13.57 7.72 5.37
N ALA A 38 -12.60 6.90 5.78
CA ALA A 38 -12.63 5.45 5.57
C ALA A 38 -13.81 4.80 6.33
N ASP A 39 -14.05 5.21 7.57
CA ASP A 39 -15.19 4.80 8.35
C ASP A 39 -16.48 5.32 7.72
N GLY A 40 -16.55 6.57 7.28
CA GLY A 40 -17.72 7.12 6.58
C GLY A 40 -18.07 6.36 5.29
N LEU A 41 -17.07 5.95 4.51
CA LEU A 41 -17.25 5.09 3.34
C LEU A 41 -17.69 3.67 3.73
N GLY A 42 -17.14 3.11 4.80
CA GLY A 42 -17.54 1.81 5.35
C GLY A 42 -18.97 1.80 5.88
N HIS A 43 -19.37 2.86 6.60
CA HIS A 43 -20.72 3.05 7.11
C HIS A 43 -21.71 3.42 5.99
N GLY A 44 -21.29 4.16 4.95
CA GLY A 44 -22.10 4.45 3.78
C GLY A 44 -22.41 3.20 2.96
N ALA A 45 -21.43 2.30 2.77
CA ALA A 45 -21.65 1.00 2.15
C ALA A 45 -22.51 0.08 3.02
N ALA A 46 -22.29 0.07 4.34
CA ALA A 46 -23.11 -0.70 5.29
C ALA A 46 -24.55 -0.17 5.39
N ALA A 47 -24.76 1.14 5.25
CA ALA A 47 -26.07 1.78 5.23
C ALA A 47 -26.87 1.41 3.97
N MET A 48 -26.21 1.22 2.81
CA MET A 48 -26.87 0.66 1.63
C MET A 48 -27.39 -0.76 1.87
N THR A 49 -26.76 -1.52 2.78
CA THR A 49 -27.15 -2.89 3.18
C THR A 49 -28.09 -2.97 4.39
N HIS A 50 -28.58 -1.84 4.92
CA HIS A 50 -29.54 -1.79 6.04
C HIS A 50 -29.13 -2.62 7.28
N GLY A 51 -27.84 -2.67 7.63
CA GLY A 51 -27.37 -3.36 8.83
C GLY A 51 -27.61 -4.89 8.87
N ALA A 52 -28.05 -5.50 7.76
CA ALA A 52 -28.44 -6.91 7.71
C ALA A 52 -27.27 -7.86 7.35
N VAL A 53 -26.14 -7.32 6.87
CA VAL A 53 -25.02 -8.13 6.39
C VAL A 53 -23.76 -7.79 7.19
N ASP A 54 -23.22 -8.81 7.85
CA ASP A 54 -21.95 -8.70 8.57
C ASP A 54 -20.82 -8.23 7.62
N PRO A 55 -19.97 -7.26 8.03
CA PRO A 55 -18.87 -6.77 7.19
C PRO A 55 -17.94 -7.85 6.66
N THR A 56 -17.76 -8.95 7.41
CA THR A 56 -16.97 -10.11 6.98
C THR A 56 -17.67 -10.85 5.87
N VAL A 57 -18.99 -11.08 5.98
CA VAL A 57 -19.81 -11.71 4.94
C VAL A 57 -19.80 -10.86 3.66
N PHE A 58 -19.88 -9.53 3.80
CA PHE A 58 -19.78 -8.62 2.66
C PHE A 58 -18.42 -8.70 1.95
N ARG A 59 -17.30 -8.67 2.70
CA ARG A 59 -15.95 -8.83 2.14
C ARG A 59 -15.74 -10.22 1.51
N LEU A 60 -16.30 -11.26 2.12
CA LEU A 60 -16.27 -12.63 1.59
C LEU A 60 -17.06 -12.74 0.28
N ALA A 61 -18.21 -12.09 0.18
CA ALA A 61 -19.00 -12.05 -1.05
C ALA A 61 -18.21 -11.39 -2.19
N ILE A 62 -17.54 -10.25 -1.92
CA ILE A 62 -16.66 -9.60 -2.89
C ILE A 62 -15.51 -10.53 -3.30
N PHE A 63 -14.88 -11.20 -2.35
CA PHE A 63 -13.79 -12.15 -2.62
C PHE A 63 -14.24 -13.29 -3.55
N VAL A 64 -15.40 -13.89 -3.27
CA VAL A 64 -15.96 -14.96 -4.11
C VAL A 64 -16.32 -14.44 -5.51
N LEU A 65 -16.97 -13.27 -5.62
CA LEU A 65 -17.25 -12.64 -6.92
C LEU A 65 -15.97 -12.36 -7.71
N ALA A 66 -14.91 -11.89 -7.05
CA ALA A 66 -13.63 -11.62 -7.70
C ALA A 66 -12.98 -12.90 -8.27
N ILE A 67 -13.15 -14.06 -7.63
CA ILE A 67 -12.69 -15.35 -8.17
C ILE A 67 -13.41 -15.68 -9.48
N PHE A 68 -14.75 -15.53 -9.50
CA PHE A 68 -15.52 -15.77 -10.73
C PHE A 68 -15.07 -14.84 -11.85
N VAL A 69 -14.92 -13.54 -11.57
CA VAL A 69 -14.42 -12.57 -12.55
C VAL A 69 -13.03 -12.98 -13.05
N GLY A 70 -12.11 -13.34 -12.16
CA GLY A 70 -10.77 -13.79 -12.52
C GLY A 70 -10.77 -15.02 -13.44
N TYR A 71 -11.62 -16.01 -13.16
CA TYR A 71 -11.79 -17.19 -14.00
C TYR A 71 -12.24 -16.82 -15.42
N TYR A 72 -13.29 -16.02 -15.57
CA TYR A 72 -13.81 -15.63 -16.88
C TYR A 72 -12.82 -14.76 -17.67
N VAL A 73 -12.06 -13.90 -17.00
CA VAL A 73 -11.03 -13.05 -17.62
C VAL A 73 -9.89 -13.90 -18.21
N VAL A 74 -9.41 -14.90 -17.47
CA VAL A 74 -8.32 -15.79 -17.95
C VAL A 74 -8.81 -16.76 -19.01
N TRP A 75 -10.04 -17.26 -18.92
CA TRP A 75 -10.57 -18.22 -19.89
C TRP A 75 -10.83 -17.61 -21.28
N SER A 76 -11.01 -16.29 -21.35
CA SER A 76 -11.32 -15.55 -22.59
C SER A 76 -10.08 -15.09 -23.38
N VAL A 77 -8.89 -15.62 -23.07
CA VAL A 77 -7.63 -15.25 -23.74
C VAL A 77 -7.30 -16.19 -24.90
N THR A 78 -6.61 -15.68 -25.93
CA THR A 78 -6.14 -16.52 -27.03
C THR A 78 -4.96 -17.40 -26.61
N PRO A 79 -4.84 -18.65 -27.10
CA PRO A 79 -3.80 -19.59 -26.65
C PRO A 79 -2.36 -19.08 -26.80
N ALA A 80 -2.10 -18.26 -27.83
CA ALA A 80 -0.80 -17.65 -28.07
C ALA A 80 -0.39 -16.63 -26.99
N LEU A 81 -1.33 -16.15 -26.16
CA LEU A 81 -1.09 -15.15 -25.12
C LEU A 81 -0.94 -15.74 -23.73
N HIS A 82 -1.02 -17.06 -23.52
CA HIS A 82 -0.86 -17.64 -22.17
C HIS A 82 0.49 -17.30 -21.52
N THR A 83 1.58 -17.30 -22.28
CA THR A 83 2.91 -16.94 -21.76
C THR A 83 3.01 -15.45 -21.41
N PRO A 84 2.60 -14.51 -22.28
CA PRO A 84 2.45 -13.10 -21.89
C PRO A 84 1.51 -12.88 -20.69
N LEU A 85 0.39 -13.61 -20.64
CA LEU A 85 -0.60 -13.51 -19.56
C LEU A 85 -0.01 -13.93 -18.22
N MET A 86 0.82 -14.98 -18.20
CA MET A 86 1.55 -15.41 -17.01
C MET A 86 2.49 -14.31 -16.49
N SER A 87 3.12 -13.55 -17.38
CA SER A 87 3.95 -12.40 -17.01
C SER A 87 3.11 -11.24 -16.46
N VAL A 88 1.94 -10.99 -17.03
CA VAL A 88 0.99 -9.96 -16.55
C VAL A 88 0.47 -10.31 -15.16
N THR A 89 0.06 -11.56 -14.91
CA THR A 89 -0.44 -11.96 -13.59
C THR A 89 0.65 -11.88 -12.52
N ASN A 90 1.91 -12.13 -12.88
CA ASN A 90 3.05 -11.88 -11.99
C ASN A 90 3.16 -10.38 -11.63
N ALA A 91 3.04 -9.48 -12.62
CA ALA A 91 3.04 -8.04 -12.34
C ALA A 91 1.86 -7.61 -11.46
N ILE A 92 0.64 -8.09 -11.74
CA ILE A 92 -0.58 -7.78 -10.98
C ILE A 92 -0.50 -8.27 -9.53
N SER A 93 0.17 -9.40 -9.28
CA SER A 93 0.36 -9.95 -7.92
C SER A 93 1.09 -8.96 -6.98
N SER A 94 1.75 -7.95 -7.54
CA SER A 94 2.42 -6.87 -6.79
C SER A 94 1.47 -5.89 -6.08
N VAL A 95 0.15 -6.15 -6.07
CA VAL A 95 -0.83 -5.43 -5.23
C VAL A 95 -0.44 -5.39 -3.74
N ILE A 96 0.44 -6.32 -3.32
CA ILE A 96 1.09 -6.37 -2.00
C ILE A 96 1.76 -5.03 -1.62
N ILE A 97 2.17 -4.20 -2.60
CA ILE A 97 2.72 -2.86 -2.34
C ILE A 97 1.80 -1.99 -1.49
N VAL A 98 0.48 -2.14 -1.61
CA VAL A 98 -0.51 -1.41 -0.81
C VAL A 98 -0.35 -1.76 0.67
N GLY A 99 -0.20 -3.04 1.00
CA GLY A 99 0.04 -3.50 2.37
C GLY A 99 1.39 -3.02 2.91
N ALA A 100 2.43 -3.00 2.07
CA ALA A 100 3.75 -2.51 2.46
C ALA A 100 3.75 -0.99 2.75
N LEU A 101 3.02 -0.20 1.96
CA LEU A 101 2.83 1.24 2.19
C LEU A 101 2.08 1.51 3.50
N LEU A 102 1.03 0.74 3.79
CA LEU A 102 0.31 0.83 5.06
C LEU A 102 1.23 0.49 6.25
N ALA A 103 2.07 -0.54 6.12
CA ALA A 103 3.02 -0.94 7.18
C ALA A 103 4.09 0.12 7.46
N VAL A 104 4.56 0.85 6.43
CA VAL A 104 5.51 1.96 6.61
C VAL A 104 4.84 3.23 7.14
N GLY A 105 3.56 3.42 6.86
CA GLY A 105 2.75 4.56 7.28
C GLY A 105 2.41 4.60 8.77
N VAL A 106 2.67 3.53 9.53
CA VAL A 106 2.33 3.43 10.96
C VAL A 106 3.13 4.46 11.81
N PRO A 107 2.50 5.18 12.77
CA PRO A 107 3.16 6.20 13.58
C PRO A 107 4.36 5.68 14.41
N LEU A 108 5.42 6.49 14.55
CA LEU A 108 6.64 6.14 15.32
C LEU A 108 6.42 5.98 16.84
N LEU A 109 5.30 6.48 17.36
CA LEU A 109 5.09 6.65 18.81
C LEU A 109 4.54 5.40 19.51
N GLU A 110 4.15 4.38 18.75
CA GLU A 110 3.76 3.08 19.32
C GLU A 110 4.99 2.18 19.49
N ALA A 111 5.17 1.66 20.71
CA ALA A 111 6.21 0.70 21.02
C ALA A 111 6.01 -0.58 20.19
N GLY A 112 7.03 -0.98 19.39
CA GLY A 112 6.99 -2.17 18.53
C GLY A 112 6.81 -1.90 17.03
N THR A 113 6.57 -0.65 16.62
CA THR A 113 6.34 -0.28 15.21
C THR A 113 7.58 -0.26 14.32
N GLY A 114 8.78 -0.26 14.91
CA GLY A 114 10.05 -0.27 14.17
C GLY A 114 10.19 -1.47 13.23
N TRP A 115 9.75 -2.65 13.66
CA TRP A 115 9.77 -3.87 12.84
C TRP A 115 8.77 -3.81 11.68
N ALA A 116 7.54 -3.34 11.93
CA ALA A 116 6.53 -3.16 10.89
C ALA A 116 7.02 -2.23 9.77
N ARG A 117 7.71 -1.15 10.14
CA ARG A 117 8.33 -0.22 9.19
C ARG A 117 9.50 -0.81 8.43
N ALA A 118 10.39 -1.55 9.11
CA ALA A 118 11.51 -2.20 8.46
C ALA A 118 11.03 -3.23 7.41
N PHE A 119 10.08 -4.10 7.80
CA PHE A 119 9.48 -5.06 6.88
C PHE A 119 8.64 -4.39 5.79
N GLY A 120 7.94 -3.29 6.10
CA GLY A 120 7.23 -2.49 5.12
C GLY A 120 8.16 -1.85 4.09
N PHE A 121 9.31 -1.32 4.52
CA PHE A 121 10.31 -0.73 3.61
C PHE A 121 10.90 -1.80 2.68
N ILE A 122 11.30 -2.95 3.23
CA ILE A 122 11.76 -4.09 2.45
C ILE A 122 10.65 -4.54 1.49
N GLY A 123 9.41 -4.60 1.96
CA GLY A 123 8.22 -4.93 1.17
C GLY A 123 8.04 -3.99 -0.02
N ILE A 124 8.19 -2.67 0.16
CA ILE A 124 8.11 -1.70 -0.93
C ILE A 124 9.22 -1.94 -1.96
N VAL A 125 10.46 -2.18 -1.52
CA VAL A 125 11.59 -2.45 -2.43
C VAL A 125 11.33 -3.72 -3.25
N LEU A 126 10.95 -4.82 -2.59
CA LEU A 126 10.67 -6.09 -3.27
C LEU A 126 9.46 -6.00 -4.20
N ALA A 127 8.38 -5.34 -3.77
CA ALA A 127 7.21 -5.13 -4.60
C ALA A 127 7.53 -4.25 -5.83
N SER A 128 8.35 -3.21 -5.65
CA SER A 128 8.78 -2.34 -6.77
C SER A 128 9.54 -3.14 -7.84
N VAL A 129 10.46 -4.02 -7.43
CA VAL A 129 11.18 -4.90 -8.37
C VAL A 129 10.22 -5.79 -9.15
N ASN A 130 9.20 -6.35 -8.50
CA ASN A 130 8.20 -7.19 -9.17
C ASN A 130 7.31 -6.39 -10.13
N ILE A 131 6.88 -5.17 -9.75
CA ILE A 131 6.12 -4.26 -10.62
C ILE A 131 6.93 -3.96 -11.88
N PHE A 132 8.12 -3.36 -11.72
CA PHE A 132 8.91 -2.91 -12.86
C PHE A 132 9.42 -4.09 -13.70
N GLY A 133 9.89 -5.15 -13.07
CA GLY A 133 10.34 -6.37 -13.76
C GLY A 133 9.21 -7.05 -14.53
N GLY A 134 8.06 -7.24 -13.89
CA GLY A 134 6.89 -7.87 -14.48
C GLY A 134 6.34 -7.10 -15.68
N PHE A 135 6.23 -5.76 -15.59
CA PHE A 135 5.73 -4.95 -16.70
C PHE A 135 6.75 -4.83 -17.85
N LEU A 136 8.05 -4.72 -17.56
CA LEU A 136 9.09 -4.62 -18.59
C LEU A 136 9.23 -5.91 -19.40
N VAL A 137 9.19 -7.07 -18.72
CA VAL A 137 9.22 -8.38 -19.39
C VAL A 137 7.95 -8.60 -20.21
N THR A 138 6.78 -8.27 -19.65
CA THR A 138 5.50 -8.33 -20.38
C THR A 138 5.53 -7.49 -21.64
N GLN A 139 6.02 -6.24 -21.55
CA GLN A 139 6.12 -5.35 -22.70
C GLN A 139 7.03 -5.92 -23.79
N ARG A 140 8.17 -6.52 -23.40
CA ARG A 140 9.08 -7.20 -24.33
C ARG A 140 8.39 -8.39 -25.00
N MET A 141 7.67 -9.22 -24.24
CA MET A 141 6.92 -10.35 -24.78
C MET A 141 5.83 -9.92 -25.76
N LEU A 142 5.04 -8.90 -25.41
CA LEU A 142 3.98 -8.37 -26.27
C LEU A 142 4.52 -7.64 -27.50
N SER A 143 5.70 -7.02 -27.41
CA SER A 143 6.33 -6.34 -28.54
C SER A 143 6.68 -7.30 -29.69
N MET A 144 6.92 -8.58 -29.38
CA MET A 144 7.21 -9.62 -30.37
C MET A 144 5.99 -10.02 -31.21
N TYR A 145 4.77 -9.70 -30.76
CA TYR A 145 3.53 -9.94 -31.49
C TYR A 145 3.06 -8.73 -32.31
N LYS A 146 3.76 -7.59 -32.22
CA LYS A 146 3.47 -6.42 -33.04
C LYS A 146 4.01 -6.66 -34.45
N LYS A 147 3.13 -6.55 -35.45
CA LYS A 147 3.52 -6.57 -36.87
C LYS A 147 4.50 -5.42 -37.11
N LYS A 148 5.64 -5.72 -37.76
CA LYS A 148 6.62 -4.70 -38.17
C LYS A 148 5.87 -3.67 -39.02
N ALA A 149 5.77 -2.43 -38.53
CA ALA A 149 5.44 -1.28 -39.36
C ALA A 149 6.67 -0.92 -40.20
#